data_AF-A0AAD3CU61-F1
#
_entry.id   AF-A0AAD3CU61-F1
#
_cell.length_a   1.000
_cell.length_b   1.000
_cell.length_c   1.000
_cell.angle_alpha   90.00
_cell.angle_beta   90.00
_cell.angle_gamma   90.00
#
_symmetry.space_group_name_H-M   'P 1'
#
loop_
_entity.id
_entity.type
_entity.pdbx_description
1 polymer ?
#
loop_
_entity_poly.entity_id
_entity_poly.type
_entity_poly.pdbx_seq_one_letter_code
_entity_poly.pdbx_strand_id
1 'polypeptide(L)'
;MKISLVLGLISSTLGFQVPLNTLIPQRRIGGKMSLSLSTSELDKIQASAHEASENWVHSLTSFLNEEDAAKVESRLKELGDVQYIKIGRIFPEGSRSRFVMSNPDLPLGQKETESEFCSLLHIENIQQGALPKTASGSNAWPALFTRIGIQVEDVGDVLVDSSNDSVYIVIAPEAVKQCKRILPKELKGLGITIT
;
A
#
# COMPACT_ATOMS: atom_id res chain seq x y z
N MET A 1 6.70 7.15 48.99
CA MET A 1 6.09 7.04 47.63
C MET A 1 6.21 8.39 46.93
N LYS A 2 7.02 8.45 45.86
CA LYS A 2 6.93 9.38 44.73
C LYS A 2 8.01 8.92 43.74
N ILE A 3 7.59 8.15 42.73
CA ILE A 3 8.43 7.78 41.59
C ILE A 3 8.22 8.89 40.56
N SER A 4 9.27 9.67 40.31
CA SER A 4 9.33 10.58 39.16
C SER A 4 10.10 9.83 38.07
N LEU A 5 9.39 9.48 37.00
CA LEU A 5 9.94 8.75 35.87
C LEU A 5 10.50 9.76 34.87
N VAL A 6 11.80 9.66 34.63
CA VAL A 6 12.59 10.43 33.67
C VAL A 6 12.13 10.04 32.26
N LEU A 7 11.60 11.00 31.49
CA LEU A 7 11.40 10.86 30.06
C LEU A 7 12.77 10.95 29.37
N GLY A 8 13.27 9.79 28.96
CA GLY A 8 14.46 9.66 28.14
C GLY A 8 14.18 10.06 26.69
N LEU A 9 15.03 10.94 26.19
CA LEU A 9 15.30 11.14 24.77
C LEU A 9 15.60 9.80 24.08
N ILE A 10 14.98 9.55 22.94
CA ILE A 10 15.52 8.61 21.94
C ILE A 10 15.57 9.32 20.59
N SER A 11 16.80 9.41 20.11
CA SER A 11 17.23 9.97 18.85
C SER A 11 17.03 8.96 17.71
N SER A 12 16.38 9.41 16.65
CA SER A 12 16.71 9.17 15.23
C SER A 12 17.27 7.81 14.78
N THR A 13 16.42 7.01 14.13
CA THR A 13 16.69 6.31 12.85
C THR A 13 15.36 5.93 12.19
N LEU A 14 15.07 6.59 11.06
CA LEU A 14 14.03 6.31 10.05
C LEU A 14 12.95 5.29 10.43
N GLY A 15 12.03 5.70 11.30
CA GLY A 15 10.70 5.11 11.43
C GLY A 15 9.71 6.20 11.08
N PHE A 16 9.14 6.14 9.87
CA PHE A 16 8.05 7.05 9.49
C PHE A 16 6.84 6.72 10.37
N GLN A 17 6.68 7.49 11.45
CA GLN A 17 5.51 7.43 12.30
C GLN A 17 4.62 8.60 11.90
N VAL A 18 3.65 8.33 11.03
CA VAL A 18 2.60 9.29 10.72
C VAL A 18 1.82 9.53 12.03
N PRO A 19 1.71 10.77 12.54
CA PRO A 19 0.95 11.02 13.75
C PRO A 19 -0.52 10.65 13.52
N LEU A 20 -0.96 9.59 14.18
CA LEU A 20 -2.29 8.97 14.02
C LEU A 20 -3.46 9.91 14.43
N ASN A 21 -3.17 11.00 15.13
CA ASN A 21 -4.19 11.83 15.80
C ASN A 21 -4.72 13.02 14.98
N THR A 22 -4.30 13.21 13.74
CA THR A 22 -4.77 14.32 12.88
C THR A 22 -5.46 13.88 11.58
N LEU A 23 -5.53 12.57 11.31
CA LEU A 23 -6.20 12.06 10.11
C LEU A 23 -7.71 11.93 10.39
N ILE A 24 -8.45 13.02 10.19
CA ILE A 24 -9.91 12.96 10.06
C ILE A 24 -10.21 12.65 8.59
N PRO A 25 -10.68 11.43 8.25
CA PRO A 25 -10.94 11.07 6.86
C PRO A 25 -12.21 11.77 6.36
N GLN A 26 -12.06 12.68 5.39
CA GLN A 26 -13.17 13.20 4.62
C GLN A 26 -13.00 12.72 3.17
N ARG A 27 -13.91 11.81 2.78
CA ARG A 27 -14.02 11.08 1.49
C ARG A 27 -13.02 9.95 1.25
N ARG A 28 -13.53 8.73 1.45
CA ARG A 28 -13.05 7.51 0.79
C ARG A 28 -13.14 7.69 -0.71
N ILE A 29 -12.04 7.43 -1.41
CA ILE A 29 -12.07 7.33 -2.87
C ILE A 29 -11.84 5.87 -3.29
N GLY A 30 -12.51 4.93 -2.60
CA GLY A 30 -12.55 3.52 -2.96
C GLY A 30 -13.55 3.26 -4.08
N GLY A 31 -13.22 3.67 -5.31
CA GLY A 31 -13.86 3.04 -6.46
C GLY A 31 -13.52 1.56 -6.44
N LYS A 32 -14.46 0.65 -6.76
CA LYS A 32 -14.17 -0.78 -6.92
C LYS A 32 -13.05 -0.93 -7.95
N MET A 33 -11.83 -1.15 -7.49
CA MET A 33 -10.61 -1.16 -8.30
C MET A 33 -10.14 -2.59 -8.63
N SER A 34 -10.96 -3.63 -8.43
CA SER A 34 -10.64 -4.96 -8.96
C SER A 34 -11.90 -5.77 -9.26
N LEU A 35 -11.74 -6.69 -10.22
CA LEU A 35 -12.58 -7.87 -10.36
C LEU A 35 -12.25 -8.82 -9.20
N SER A 36 -13.24 -9.58 -8.73
CA SER A 36 -13.03 -10.59 -7.68
C SER A 36 -12.09 -11.69 -8.18
N LEU A 37 -11.15 -12.14 -7.34
CA LEU A 37 -10.24 -13.24 -7.69
C LEU A 37 -11.02 -14.51 -8.05
N SER A 38 -10.66 -15.10 -9.17
CA SER A 38 -11.10 -16.42 -9.61
C SER A 38 -10.35 -17.54 -8.89
N THR A 39 -10.92 -18.75 -8.88
CA THR A 39 -10.26 -19.93 -8.30
C THR A 39 -8.91 -20.20 -8.96
N SER A 40 -8.81 -20.02 -10.28
CA SER A 40 -7.55 -20.22 -11.01
C SER A 40 -6.45 -19.24 -10.55
N GLU A 41 -6.80 -18.00 -10.21
CA GLU A 41 -5.82 -17.05 -9.68
C GLU A 41 -5.39 -17.40 -8.26
N LEU A 42 -6.31 -17.88 -7.42
CA LEU A 42 -5.97 -18.37 -6.08
C LEU A 42 -5.00 -19.56 -6.17
N ASP A 43 -5.22 -20.49 -7.10
CA ASP A 43 -4.34 -21.64 -7.29
C ASP A 43 -2.94 -21.22 -7.80
N LYS A 44 -2.87 -20.18 -8.64
CA LYS A 44 -1.58 -19.58 -9.06
C LYS A 44 -0.83 -18.92 -7.90
N ILE A 45 -1.54 -18.19 -7.04
CA ILE A 45 -0.93 -17.56 -5.85
C ILE A 45 -0.37 -18.65 -4.94
N GLN A 46 -1.13 -19.73 -4.70
CA GLN A 46 -0.68 -20.87 -3.91
C GLN A 46 0.52 -21.57 -4.53
N ALA A 47 0.52 -21.83 -5.84
CA ALA A 47 1.66 -22.41 -6.52
C ALA A 47 2.92 -21.53 -6.40
N SER A 48 2.77 -20.22 -6.57
CA SER A 48 3.88 -19.27 -6.40
C SER A 48 4.39 -19.23 -4.95
N ALA A 49 3.52 -19.41 -3.97
CA ALA A 49 3.89 -19.48 -2.57
C ALA A 49 4.74 -20.72 -2.25
N HIS A 50 4.34 -21.89 -2.76
CA HIS A 50 5.14 -23.11 -2.65
C HIS A 50 6.49 -22.97 -3.36
N GLU A 51 6.50 -22.46 -4.59
CA GLU A 51 7.73 -22.23 -5.34
C GLU A 51 8.69 -21.28 -4.59
N ALA A 52 8.15 -20.23 -3.97
CA ALA A 52 8.96 -19.31 -3.17
C ALA A 52 9.55 -19.98 -1.93
N SER A 53 8.77 -20.84 -1.27
CA SER A 53 9.22 -21.62 -0.12
C SER A 53 10.34 -22.61 -0.50
N GLU A 54 10.17 -23.35 -1.60
CA GLU A 54 11.16 -24.32 -2.07
C GLU A 54 12.47 -23.65 -2.53
N ASN A 55 12.37 -22.49 -3.16
CA ASN A 55 13.52 -21.76 -3.69
C ASN A 55 14.17 -20.79 -2.69
N TRP A 56 13.65 -20.70 -1.46
CA TRP A 56 14.15 -19.78 -0.43
C TRP A 56 14.16 -18.31 -0.87
N VAL A 57 13.11 -17.90 -1.57
CA VAL A 57 12.92 -16.53 -2.05
C VAL A 57 11.60 -15.93 -1.55
N HIS A 58 11.42 -14.63 -1.76
CA HIS A 58 10.15 -13.95 -1.52
C HIS A 58 9.32 -13.91 -2.80
N SER A 59 8.07 -14.32 -2.71
CA SER A 59 7.04 -14.07 -3.72
C SER A 59 6.01 -13.10 -3.19
N LEU A 60 5.40 -12.34 -4.10
CA LEU A 60 4.53 -11.22 -3.79
C LEU A 60 3.22 -11.34 -4.57
N THR A 61 2.10 -11.07 -3.90
CA THR A 61 0.85 -10.83 -4.61
C THR A 61 0.78 -9.38 -5.10
N SER A 62 -0.15 -9.08 -6.00
CA SER A 62 -0.63 -7.72 -6.21
C SER A 62 -1.36 -7.18 -4.98
N PHE A 63 -1.65 -5.88 -4.94
CA PHE A 63 -2.55 -5.31 -3.95
C PHE A 63 -3.97 -5.79 -4.22
N LEU A 64 -4.54 -6.52 -3.27
CA LEU A 64 -5.88 -7.08 -3.31
C LEU A 64 -6.84 -6.25 -2.47
N ASN A 65 -8.12 -6.24 -2.85
CA ASN A 65 -9.17 -5.71 -1.97
C ASN A 65 -9.34 -6.62 -0.73
N GLU A 66 -10.12 -6.15 0.24
CA GLU A 66 -10.32 -6.87 1.50
C GLU A 66 -10.93 -8.27 1.34
N GLU A 67 -11.92 -8.42 0.45
CA GLU A 67 -12.60 -9.70 0.20
C GLU A 67 -11.65 -10.74 -0.41
N ASP A 68 -10.88 -10.35 -1.41
CA ASP A 68 -9.92 -11.19 -2.11
C ASP A 68 -8.69 -11.47 -1.24
N ALA A 69 -8.25 -10.49 -0.45
CA ALA A 69 -7.22 -10.71 0.55
C ALA A 69 -7.66 -11.75 1.59
N ALA A 70 -8.93 -11.75 2.02
CA ALA A 70 -9.44 -12.75 2.95
C ALA A 70 -9.46 -14.17 2.34
N LYS A 71 -9.75 -14.31 1.05
CA LYS A 71 -9.69 -15.60 0.32
C LYS A 71 -8.25 -16.12 0.24
N VAL A 72 -7.32 -15.25 -0.15
CA VAL A 72 -5.89 -15.60 -0.23
C VAL A 72 -5.36 -15.99 1.14
N GLU A 73 -5.67 -15.20 2.17
CA GLU A 73 -5.25 -15.48 3.55
C GLU A 73 -5.77 -16.84 4.04
N SER A 74 -7.03 -17.18 3.73
CA SER A 74 -7.60 -18.48 4.08
C SER A 74 -6.85 -19.63 3.40
N ARG A 75 -6.48 -19.49 2.13
CA ARG A 75 -5.72 -20.50 1.39
C ARG A 75 -4.29 -20.66 1.92
N LEU A 76 -3.60 -19.55 2.19
CA LEU A 76 -2.22 -19.61 2.68
C LEU A 76 -2.12 -20.19 4.09
N LYS A 77 -3.14 -20.01 4.95
CA LYS A 77 -3.18 -20.63 6.29
C LYS A 77 -3.21 -22.16 6.26
N GLU A 78 -3.68 -22.75 5.17
CA GLU A 78 -3.73 -24.21 5.01
C GLU A 78 -2.35 -24.79 4.63
N LEU A 79 -1.38 -23.94 4.28
CA LEU A 79 -0.03 -24.34 3.88
C LEU A 79 0.91 -24.30 5.10
N GLY A 80 1.30 -25.48 5.59
CA GLY A 80 2.22 -25.57 6.73
C GLY A 80 3.68 -25.29 6.38
N ASP A 81 4.01 -25.32 5.09
CA ASP A 81 5.34 -25.13 4.51
C ASP A 81 5.56 -23.72 3.95
N VAL A 82 4.61 -22.81 4.15
CA VAL A 82 4.68 -21.43 3.67
C VAL A 82 4.37 -20.50 4.85
N GLN A 83 5.21 -19.50 5.03
CA GLN A 83 4.85 -18.35 5.86
C GLN A 83 4.48 -17.16 4.98
N TYR A 84 3.67 -16.26 5.52
CA TYR A 84 3.32 -15.05 4.82
C TYR A 84 3.16 -13.85 5.76
N ILE A 85 3.42 -12.65 5.22
CA ILE A 85 3.12 -11.38 5.87
C ILE A 85 2.18 -10.56 4.98
N LYS A 86 1.13 -10.02 5.59
CA LYS A 86 0.21 -9.09 4.96
C LYS A 86 0.72 -7.65 5.16
N ILE A 87 0.97 -6.96 4.06
CA ILE A 87 1.48 -5.57 4.05
C ILE A 87 0.54 -4.64 3.28
N GLY A 88 0.79 -3.33 3.37
CA GLY A 88 0.01 -2.30 2.67
C GLY A 88 -1.11 -1.66 3.49
N ARG A 89 -1.35 -2.17 4.71
CA ARG A 89 -2.33 -1.61 5.66
C ARG A 89 -1.75 -0.45 6.48
N ILE A 90 -1.14 0.51 5.79
CA ILE A 90 -0.52 1.68 6.44
C ILE A 90 -1.59 2.57 7.08
N PHE A 91 -2.80 2.58 6.52
CA PHE A 91 -3.93 3.35 7.05
C PHE A 91 -4.85 2.47 7.91
N PRO A 92 -5.39 2.98 9.04
CA PRO A 92 -6.31 2.23 9.90
C PRO A 92 -7.56 1.73 9.18
N GLU A 93 -8.02 2.47 8.16
CA GLU A 93 -9.14 2.10 7.29
C GLU A 93 -8.69 1.51 5.94
N GLY A 94 -7.44 1.04 5.86
CA GLY A 94 -6.84 0.53 4.63
C GLY A 94 -7.61 -0.69 4.10
N SER A 95 -8.08 -0.59 2.86
CA SER A 95 -8.91 -1.61 2.21
C SER A 95 -8.10 -2.55 1.33
N ARG A 96 -6.89 -2.14 0.93
CA ARG A 96 -6.03 -2.91 0.03
C ARG A 96 -4.78 -3.39 0.72
N SER A 97 -4.42 -4.64 0.45
CA SER A 97 -3.22 -5.27 1.01
C SER A 97 -2.63 -6.27 0.04
N ARG A 98 -1.33 -6.51 0.14
CA ARG A 98 -0.65 -7.58 -0.59
C ARG A 98 0.03 -8.52 0.40
N PHE A 99 0.37 -9.72 -0.06
CA PHE A 99 1.03 -10.74 0.74
C PHE A 99 2.47 -10.93 0.24
N VAL A 100 3.40 -11.01 1.18
CA VAL A 100 4.76 -11.48 0.97
C VAL A 100 4.83 -12.91 1.48
N MET A 101 5.21 -13.85 0.62
CA MET A 101 5.18 -15.29 0.86
C MET A 101 6.60 -15.85 0.75
N SER A 102 6.97 -16.75 1.65
CA SER A 102 8.32 -17.34 1.66
C SER A 102 8.38 -18.61 2.51
N ASN A 103 9.58 -19.19 2.60
CA ASN A 103 9.88 -20.31 3.48
C ASN A 103 9.76 -19.91 4.97
N PRO A 104 9.11 -20.71 5.84
CA PRO A 104 9.01 -20.47 7.29
C PRO A 104 10.33 -20.23 8.02
N ASP A 105 11.42 -20.80 7.51
CA ASP A 105 12.75 -20.68 8.11
C ASP A 105 13.49 -19.39 7.68
N LEU A 106 12.93 -18.61 6.75
CA LEU A 106 13.47 -17.32 6.31
C LEU A 106 12.81 -16.19 7.11
N PRO A 107 13.39 -15.66 8.18
CA PRO A 107 12.68 -14.74 9.08
C PRO A 107 12.13 -13.52 8.33
N LEU A 108 10.81 -13.31 8.43
CA LEU A 108 10.14 -12.12 7.94
C LEU A 108 9.77 -11.21 9.12
N GLY A 109 10.45 -10.07 9.25
CA GLY A 109 10.04 -9.01 10.16
C GLY A 109 8.96 -8.14 9.52
N GLN A 110 7.83 -7.89 10.20
CA GLN A 110 6.74 -7.05 9.67
C GLN A 110 7.25 -5.71 9.13
N LYS A 111 8.03 -4.98 9.94
CA LYS A 111 8.53 -3.65 9.61
C LYS A 111 9.52 -3.66 8.43
N GLU A 112 10.41 -4.64 8.41
CA GLU A 112 11.41 -4.79 7.34
C GLU A 112 10.70 -5.12 6.02
N THR A 113 9.80 -6.10 6.06
CA THR A 113 8.98 -6.52 4.93
C THR A 113 8.14 -5.36 4.36
N GLU A 114 7.50 -4.58 5.23
CA GLU A 114 6.77 -3.39 4.79
C GLU A 114 7.68 -2.37 4.11
N SER A 115 8.86 -2.10 4.65
CA SER A 115 9.78 -1.12 4.06
C SER A 115 10.40 -1.57 2.74
N GLU A 116 10.55 -2.88 2.54
CA GLU A 116 11.16 -3.46 1.34
C GLU A 116 10.15 -3.62 0.21
N PHE A 117 8.93 -4.05 0.51
CA PHE A 117 7.94 -4.46 -0.50
C PHE A 117 6.73 -3.52 -0.62
N CYS A 118 6.73 -2.43 0.14
CA CYS A 118 5.68 -1.42 0.12
C CYS A 118 6.29 -0.02 0.30
N SER A 119 5.83 0.93 -0.51
CA SER A 119 6.25 2.32 -0.43
C SER A 119 5.04 3.22 -0.19
N LEU A 120 5.22 4.21 0.69
CA LEU A 120 4.25 5.27 0.90
C LEU A 120 4.76 6.52 0.18
N LEU A 121 4.04 6.96 -0.85
CA LEU A 121 4.26 8.25 -1.48
C LEU A 121 3.44 9.31 -0.79
N HIS A 122 4.06 10.44 -0.50
CA HIS A 122 3.36 11.62 -0.02
C HIS A 122 3.48 12.73 -1.07
N ILE A 123 2.33 13.20 -1.53
CA ILE A 123 2.21 14.26 -2.51
C ILE A 123 1.66 15.50 -1.82
N GLU A 124 2.37 16.61 -1.94
CA GLU A 124 2.02 17.90 -1.35
C GLU A 124 1.61 18.91 -2.43
N ASN A 125 0.90 19.96 -2.01
CA ASN A 125 0.50 21.11 -2.82
C ASN A 125 -0.43 20.74 -4.00
N ILE A 126 -1.31 19.75 -3.81
CA ILE A 126 -2.34 19.41 -4.78
C ILE A 126 -3.54 20.34 -4.59
N GLN A 127 -3.97 21.01 -5.66
CA GLN A 127 -5.24 21.74 -5.63
C GLN A 127 -6.41 20.75 -5.60
N GLN A 128 -7.34 20.88 -4.64
CA GLN A 128 -8.48 19.96 -4.50
C GLN A 128 -9.42 19.92 -5.71
N GLY A 129 -9.49 21.03 -6.46
CA GLY A 129 -10.20 21.12 -7.74
C GLY A 129 -9.54 20.32 -8.88
N ALA A 130 -8.27 19.97 -8.71
CA ALA A 130 -7.43 19.29 -9.69
C ALA A 130 -7.23 17.80 -9.41
N LEU A 131 -7.78 17.28 -8.31
CA LEU A 131 -7.78 15.85 -8.04
C LEU A 131 -8.42 15.10 -9.21
N PRO A 132 -7.88 13.94 -9.62
CA PRO A 132 -8.41 13.17 -10.73
C PRO A 132 -9.88 12.80 -10.48
N LYS A 133 -10.78 13.38 -11.27
CA LYS A 133 -12.23 13.10 -11.24
C LYS A 133 -12.68 12.64 -12.61
N THR A 134 -13.56 11.65 -12.64
CA THR A 134 -14.27 11.23 -13.85
C THR A 134 -15.37 12.25 -14.20
N ALA A 135 -15.96 12.12 -15.38
CA ALA A 135 -17.10 12.97 -15.80
C ALA A 135 -18.32 12.88 -14.85
N SER A 136 -18.44 11.78 -14.08
CA SER A 136 -19.46 11.59 -13.05
C SER A 136 -19.03 12.07 -11.65
N GLY A 137 -17.85 12.70 -11.52
CA GLY A 137 -17.29 13.16 -10.24
C GLY A 137 -16.72 12.03 -9.37
N SER A 138 -16.59 10.82 -9.89
CA SER A 138 -15.99 9.66 -9.21
C SER A 138 -14.47 9.63 -9.35
N ASN A 139 -13.81 8.69 -8.67
CA ASN A 139 -12.34 8.56 -8.66
C ASN A 139 -11.76 8.36 -10.05
N ALA A 140 -10.80 9.21 -10.48
CA ALA A 140 -10.00 8.92 -11.68
C ALA A 140 -8.55 8.50 -11.37
N TRP A 141 -8.18 8.25 -10.11
CA TRP A 141 -6.87 7.70 -9.73
C TRP A 141 -6.52 6.41 -10.49
N PRO A 142 -7.40 5.40 -10.61
CA PRO A 142 -7.07 4.18 -11.36
C PRO A 142 -6.74 4.48 -12.83
N ALA A 143 -7.56 5.33 -13.46
CA ALA A 143 -7.35 5.75 -14.84
C ALA A 143 -6.08 6.60 -15.02
N LEU A 144 -5.75 7.44 -14.02
CA LEU A 144 -4.50 8.19 -13.98
C LEU A 144 -3.30 7.23 -13.92
N PHE A 145 -3.32 6.23 -13.04
CA PHE A 145 -2.25 5.23 -12.93
C PHE A 145 -2.05 4.49 -14.25
N THR A 146 -3.14 3.99 -14.86
CA THR A 146 -3.07 3.35 -16.18
C THR A 146 -2.46 4.30 -17.23
N ARG A 147 -2.87 5.58 -17.24
CA ARG A 147 -2.36 6.58 -18.20
C ARG A 147 -0.87 6.84 -18.03
N ILE A 148 -0.37 6.87 -16.80
CA ILE A 148 1.06 7.04 -16.54
C ILE A 148 1.85 5.73 -16.65
N GLY A 149 1.20 4.61 -17.01
CA GLY A 149 1.83 3.31 -17.22
C GLY A 149 2.10 2.51 -15.94
N ILE A 150 1.33 2.75 -14.88
CA ILE A 150 1.39 1.99 -13.62
C ILE A 150 0.19 1.06 -13.58
N GLN A 151 0.42 -0.22 -13.27
CA GLN A 151 -0.66 -1.17 -13.13
C GLN A 151 -1.44 -0.86 -11.85
N VAL A 152 -2.78 -0.92 -11.93
CA VAL A 152 -3.64 -0.65 -10.76
C VAL A 152 -3.40 -1.68 -9.65
N GLU A 153 -2.92 -2.87 -10.02
CA GLU A 153 -2.53 -3.96 -9.13
C GLU A 153 -1.29 -3.64 -8.28
N ASP A 154 -0.44 -2.72 -8.73
CA ASP A 154 0.74 -2.25 -7.99
C ASP A 154 0.40 -1.13 -7.00
N VAL A 155 -0.87 -0.70 -6.95
CA VAL A 155 -1.32 0.41 -6.10
C VAL A 155 -2.24 -0.11 -5.00
N GLY A 156 -1.90 0.22 -3.77
CA GLY A 156 -2.72 -0.01 -2.58
C GLY A 156 -3.74 1.11 -2.39
N ASP A 157 -3.92 1.53 -1.14
CA ASP A 157 -4.85 2.60 -0.81
C ASP A 157 -4.33 3.99 -1.20
N VAL A 158 -5.27 4.85 -1.61
CA VAL A 158 -5.03 6.27 -1.85
C VAL A 158 -5.85 7.06 -0.84
N LEU A 159 -5.17 7.81 0.02
CA LEU A 159 -5.76 8.68 1.01
C LEU A 159 -5.61 10.13 0.57
N VAL A 160 -6.72 10.85 0.48
CA VAL A 160 -6.73 12.28 0.17
C VAL A 160 -6.98 13.04 1.46
N ASP A 161 -6.00 13.80 1.92
CA ASP A 161 -6.12 14.70 3.05
C ASP A 161 -6.48 16.10 2.53
N SER A 162 -7.77 16.41 2.60
CA SER A 162 -8.30 17.70 2.18
C SER A 162 -7.99 18.83 3.17
N SER A 163 -7.40 18.54 4.33
CA SER A 163 -7.02 19.59 5.29
C SER A 163 -5.65 20.17 4.98
N ASN A 164 -4.77 19.32 4.44
CA ASN A 164 -3.36 19.63 4.18
C ASN A 164 -2.99 19.63 2.69
N ASP A 165 -3.99 19.67 1.79
CA ASP A 165 -3.81 19.61 0.33
C ASP A 165 -2.81 18.51 -0.10
N SER A 166 -2.91 17.38 0.60
CA SER A 166 -1.95 16.28 0.54
C SER A 166 -2.62 14.99 0.11
N VAL A 167 -1.88 14.16 -0.61
CA VAL A 167 -2.33 12.81 -1.00
C VAL A 167 -1.27 11.81 -0.60
N TYR A 168 -1.70 10.74 0.05
CA TYR A 168 -0.85 9.62 0.39
C TYR A 168 -1.24 8.41 -0.45
N ILE A 169 -0.25 7.75 -1.05
CA ILE A 169 -0.47 6.62 -1.95
C ILE A 169 0.40 5.46 -1.47
N VAL A 170 -0.22 4.33 -1.16
CA VAL A 170 0.48 3.07 -0.97
C VAL A 170 0.76 2.47 -2.35
N ILE A 171 2.01 2.14 -2.64
CA ILE A 171 2.42 1.63 -3.95
C ILE A 171 3.54 0.61 -3.83
N ALA A 172 3.65 -0.27 -4.83
CA ALA A 172 4.79 -1.14 -5.01
C ALA A 172 6.08 -0.31 -5.27
N PRO A 173 7.21 -0.65 -4.63
CA PRO A 173 8.49 0.08 -4.77
C PRO A 173 8.94 0.28 -6.23
N GLU A 174 8.64 -0.69 -7.10
CA GLU A 174 9.01 -0.69 -8.52
C GLU A 174 8.37 0.49 -9.27
N ALA A 175 7.17 0.91 -8.86
CA ALA A 175 6.42 1.99 -9.49
C ALA A 175 6.74 3.38 -8.91
N VAL A 176 7.47 3.47 -7.79
CA VAL A 176 7.80 4.74 -7.10
C VAL A 176 8.52 5.71 -8.02
N LYS A 177 9.56 5.26 -8.73
CA LYS A 177 10.37 6.13 -9.60
C LYS A 177 9.53 6.72 -10.73
N GLN A 178 8.60 5.95 -11.26
CA GLN A 178 7.69 6.37 -12.32
C GLN A 178 6.66 7.37 -11.80
N CYS A 179 6.06 7.09 -10.63
CA CYS A 179 5.20 8.03 -9.92
C CYS A 179 5.90 9.37 -9.70
N LYS A 180 7.07 9.39 -9.08
CA LYS A 180 7.83 10.62 -8.78
C LYS A 180 8.15 11.44 -10.03
N ARG A 181 8.38 10.77 -11.18
CA ARG A 181 8.73 11.44 -12.44
C ARG A 181 7.53 11.99 -13.21
N ILE A 182 6.39 11.29 -13.20
CA ILE A 182 5.28 11.56 -14.11
C ILE A 182 4.09 12.20 -13.40
N LEU A 183 3.74 11.77 -12.17
CA LEU A 183 2.60 12.33 -11.45
C LEU A 183 2.62 13.86 -11.31
N PRO A 184 3.77 14.53 -11.04
CA PRO A 184 3.79 15.99 -10.93
C PRO A 184 3.39 16.72 -12.23
N LYS A 185 3.50 16.05 -13.38
CA LYS A 185 3.15 16.61 -14.70
C LYS A 185 1.68 16.42 -15.04
N GLU A 186 1.06 15.39 -14.45
CA GLU A 186 -0.33 15.01 -14.71
C GLU A 186 -1.31 15.65 -13.73
N LEU A 187 -0.84 15.89 -12.50
CA LEU A 187 -1.60 16.56 -11.46
C LEU A 187 -1.52 18.07 -11.68
N LYS A 188 -2.65 18.77 -11.50
CA LYS A 188 -2.64 20.25 -11.56
C LYS A 188 -2.43 20.79 -10.14
N GLY A 189 -1.40 21.61 -9.99
CA GLY A 189 -0.99 22.19 -8.72
C GLY A 189 0.21 23.12 -8.95
N LEU A 190 0.55 23.92 -7.95
CA LEU A 190 1.71 24.80 -7.98
C LEU A 190 2.76 24.25 -7.03
N GLY A 191 3.94 23.89 -7.54
CA GLY A 191 5.01 23.35 -6.71
C GLY A 191 4.70 21.98 -6.10
N ILE A 192 4.14 21.06 -6.90
CA ILE A 192 3.86 19.69 -6.46
C ILE A 192 5.18 19.00 -6.08
N THR A 193 5.24 18.50 -4.85
CA THR A 193 6.37 17.73 -4.33
C THR A 193 5.90 16.31 -4.07
N ILE A 194 6.73 15.31 -4.41
CA ILE A 194 6.47 13.90 -4.10
C ILE A 194 7.65 13.34 -3.32
N THR A 195 7.42 12.97 -2.06
CA THR A 195 8.39 12.34 -1.18
C THR A 195 8.19 10.84 -1.08
#